data_AF-A0A3D0SZV5-F1
#
_entry.id   AF-A0A3D0SZV5-F1
#
_cell.length_a   1.000
_cell.length_b   1.000
_cell.length_c   1.000
_cell.angle_alpha   90.00
_cell.angle_beta   90.00
_cell.angle_gamma   90.00
#
_symmetry.space_group_name_H-M   'P 1'
#
loop_
_entity.id
_entity.type
_entity.pdbx_description
1 polymer ?
#
loop_
_entity_poly.entity_id
_entity_poly.type
_entity_poly.pdbx_seq_one_letter_code
_entity_poly.pdbx_strand_id
1 'polypeptide(L)'
;MEKLETVKRLVRQNNYRDNDITYRQCQELGVSVNRVGLEIFARKLRAMDRADEINAHKELSMAAQAEQNGTPATGLSFEKSSYISGSFEQNYSSSTQYSNVTPLNKAEVHRKPLPNDPTERKREITFELGTIKVREYELLQELNFLEHNEKMAEAH
;
A
#
# COMPACT_ATOMS: atom_id res chain seq x y z
N MET A 1 -33.79 -12.36 1.51
CA MET A 1 -32.64 -11.80 0.75
C MET A 1 -32.75 -10.29 0.54
N GLU A 2 -33.95 -9.73 0.37
CA GLU A 2 -34.17 -8.29 0.07
C GLU A 2 -33.57 -7.31 1.09
N LYS A 3 -33.67 -7.61 2.39
CA LYS A 3 -33.17 -6.71 3.46
C LYS A 3 -31.68 -6.39 3.35
N LEU A 4 -30.85 -7.38 2.95
CA LEU A 4 -29.40 -7.17 2.82
C LEU A 4 -29.06 -6.27 1.63
N GLU A 5 -29.77 -6.44 0.51
CA GLU A 5 -29.59 -5.60 -0.68
C GLU A 5 -30.05 -4.16 -0.42
N THR A 6 -31.11 -3.97 0.37
CA THR A 6 -31.52 -2.64 0.85
C THR A 6 -30.43 -2.00 1.71
N VAL A 7 -29.84 -2.74 2.65
CA VAL A 7 -28.73 -2.22 3.47
C VAL A 7 -27.51 -1.86 2.61
N LYS A 8 -27.12 -2.72 1.65
CA LYS A 8 -26.03 -2.40 0.71
C LYS A 8 -26.31 -1.10 -0.05
N ARG A 9 -27.52 -0.94 -0.57
CA ARG A 9 -27.92 0.26 -1.33
C ARG A 9 -27.82 1.52 -0.48
N LEU A 10 -28.33 1.50 0.74
CA LEU A 10 -28.26 2.65 1.65
C LEU A 10 -26.82 2.99 2.04
N VAL A 11 -25.99 1.98 2.32
CA VAL A 11 -24.57 2.19 2.64
C VAL A 11 -23.84 2.86 1.47
N ARG A 12 -24.11 2.44 0.22
CA ARG A 12 -23.53 3.04 -0.99
C ARG A 12 -24.02 4.47 -1.21
N GLN A 13 -25.32 4.72 -1.03
CA GLN A 13 -25.93 6.05 -1.15
C GLN A 13 -25.33 7.05 -0.15
N ASN A 14 -24.92 6.57 1.02
CA ASN A 14 -24.32 7.35 2.11
C ASN A 14 -22.78 7.29 2.13
N ASN A 15 -22.15 7.05 0.98
CA ASN A 15 -20.69 7.06 0.77
C ASN A 15 -19.89 6.16 1.76
N TYR A 16 -20.51 5.12 2.31
CA TYR A 16 -19.94 4.19 3.29
C TYR A 16 -19.33 4.87 4.56
N ARG A 17 -19.62 6.15 4.83
CA ARG A 17 -19.13 6.87 6.03
C ARG A 17 -20.25 7.23 6.99
N ASP A 18 -21.42 7.56 6.45
CA ASP A 18 -22.53 8.08 7.25
C ASP A 18 -23.38 6.93 7.83
N ASN A 19 -22.73 6.12 8.67
CA ASN A 19 -23.34 4.95 9.29
C ASN A 19 -24.53 5.33 10.19
N ASP A 20 -24.50 6.50 10.81
CA ASP A 20 -25.58 6.97 11.69
C ASP A 20 -26.85 7.35 10.93
N ILE A 21 -26.70 7.91 9.73
CA ILE A 21 -27.81 8.20 8.82
C ILE A 21 -28.35 6.88 8.27
N THR A 22 -27.45 6.01 7.79
CA THR A 22 -27.78 4.69 7.26
C THR A 22 -28.51 3.84 8.32
N TYR A 23 -28.08 3.90 9.58
CA TYR A 23 -28.68 3.16 10.69
C TYR A 23 -30.13 3.60 10.93
N ARG A 24 -30.39 4.92 10.95
CA ARG A 24 -31.76 5.45 11.08
C ARG A 24 -32.64 5.03 9.91
N GLN A 25 -32.14 5.13 8.68
CA GLN A 25 -32.86 4.68 7.49
C GLN A 25 -33.17 3.18 7.51
N CYS A 26 -32.24 2.36 7.99
CA CYS A 26 -32.48 0.93 8.19
C CYS A 26 -33.60 0.68 9.22
N GLN A 27 -33.62 1.43 10.33
CA GLN A 27 -34.70 1.33 11.32
C GLN A 27 -36.05 1.78 10.77
N GLU A 28 -36.09 2.89 10.03
CA GLU A 28 -37.31 3.41 9.37
C GLU A 28 -37.92 2.41 8.39
N LEU A 29 -37.07 1.61 7.72
CA LEU A 29 -37.48 0.54 6.81
C LEU A 29 -37.78 -0.78 7.52
N GLY A 30 -37.79 -0.82 8.86
CA GLY A 30 -38.07 -2.02 9.64
C GLY A 30 -36.94 -3.08 9.60
N VAL A 31 -35.72 -2.67 9.26
CA VAL A 31 -34.53 -3.54 9.25
C VAL A 31 -33.73 -3.32 10.53
N SER A 32 -33.80 -4.29 11.46
CA SER A 32 -32.97 -4.29 12.65
C SER A 32 -31.52 -4.60 12.30
N VAL A 33 -30.65 -3.61 12.47
CA VAL A 33 -29.19 -3.74 12.31
C VAL A 33 -28.49 -3.28 13.58
N ASN A 34 -27.33 -3.85 13.90
CA ASN A 34 -26.48 -3.36 14.98
C ASN A 34 -25.62 -2.21 14.44
N ARG A 35 -25.49 -1.10 15.17
CA ARG A 35 -24.68 0.06 14.77
C ARG A 35 -23.22 -0.30 14.53
N VAL A 36 -22.61 -1.08 15.43
CA VAL A 36 -21.21 -1.55 15.27
C VAL A 36 -21.12 -2.52 14.08
N GLY A 37 -22.11 -3.38 13.92
CA GLY A 37 -22.19 -4.31 12.78
C GLY A 37 -22.29 -3.58 11.44
N LEU A 38 -23.05 -2.48 11.39
CA LEU A 38 -23.23 -1.65 10.20
C LEU A 38 -21.94 -0.94 9.81
N GLU A 39 -21.18 -0.43 10.78
CA GLU A 39 -19.87 0.18 10.52
C GLU A 39 -18.88 -0.83 9.90
N ILE A 40 -18.77 -2.02 10.51
CA ILE A 40 -17.91 -3.09 10.00
C ILE A 40 -18.37 -3.51 8.60
N PHE A 41 -19.68 -3.63 8.40
CA PHE A 41 -20.28 -3.97 7.12
C PHE A 41 -19.96 -2.91 6.05
N ALA A 42 -20.10 -1.62 6.35
CA ALA A 42 -19.80 -0.54 5.44
C ALA A 42 -18.31 -0.52 5.04
N ARG A 43 -17.42 -0.76 6.00
CA ARG A 43 -15.97 -0.88 5.76
C ARG A 43 -15.65 -2.05 4.84
N LYS A 44 -16.25 -3.23 5.09
CA LYS A 44 -16.06 -4.42 4.27
C LYS A 44 -16.63 -4.25 2.87
N LEU A 45 -17.83 -3.67 2.74
CA LEU A 45 -18.48 -3.42 1.47
C LEU A 45 -17.64 -2.47 0.60
N ARG A 46 -17.12 -1.39 1.18
CA ARG A 46 -16.20 -0.47 0.46
C ARG A 46 -14.94 -1.18 -0.03
N ALA A 47 -14.34 -2.03 0.79
CA ALA A 47 -13.12 -2.76 0.41
C ALA A 47 -13.37 -3.74 -0.75
N MET A 48 -14.51 -4.42 -0.71
CA MET A 48 -14.94 -5.32 -1.79
C MET A 48 -15.23 -4.55 -3.08
N ASP A 49 -16.03 -3.48 -3.01
CA ASP A 49 -16.37 -2.67 -4.18
C ASP A 49 -15.09 -2.06 -4.83
N ARG A 50 -14.11 -1.61 -4.02
CA ARG A 50 -12.79 -1.15 -4.53
C ARG A 50 -11.97 -2.28 -5.18
N ALA A 51 -11.99 -3.49 -4.60
CA ALA A 51 -11.27 -4.62 -5.16
C ALA A 51 -11.87 -5.04 -6.52
N ASP A 52 -13.20 -5.02 -6.62
CA ASP A 52 -13.92 -5.32 -7.87
C ASP A 52 -13.62 -4.27 -8.95
N GLU A 53 -13.56 -2.97 -8.60
CA GLU A 53 -13.13 -1.91 -9.52
C GLU A 53 -11.71 -2.15 -10.05
N ILE A 54 -10.76 -2.46 -9.16
CA ILE A 54 -9.37 -2.75 -9.54
C ILE A 54 -9.31 -3.99 -10.44
N ASN A 55 -10.07 -5.04 -10.13
CA ASN A 55 -10.10 -6.25 -10.95
C ASN A 55 -10.71 -5.97 -12.33
N ALA A 56 -11.80 -5.20 -12.40
CA ALA A 56 -12.41 -4.80 -13.67
C ALA A 56 -11.45 -4.00 -14.56
N HIS A 57 -10.69 -3.05 -13.97
CA HIS A 57 -9.65 -2.32 -14.71
C HIS A 57 -8.49 -3.22 -15.15
N LYS A 58 -8.12 -4.20 -14.33
CA LYS A 58 -7.10 -5.20 -14.70
C LYS A 58 -7.58 -6.11 -15.83
N GLU A 59 -8.83 -6.55 -15.82
CA GLU A 59 -9.41 -7.37 -16.88
C GLU A 59 -9.54 -6.60 -18.19
N LEU A 60 -9.97 -5.33 -18.16
CA LEU A 60 -10.01 -4.46 -19.34
C LEU A 60 -8.62 -4.20 -19.91
N SER A 61 -7.61 -3.97 -19.07
CA SER A 61 -6.23 -3.77 -19.52
C SER A 61 -5.57 -5.06 -20.03
N MET A 62 -5.89 -6.22 -19.44
CA MET A 62 -5.45 -7.53 -19.96
C MET A 62 -6.15 -7.90 -21.27
N ALA A 63 -7.44 -7.58 -21.43
CA ALA A 63 -8.17 -7.78 -22.68
C ALA A 63 -7.66 -6.86 -23.80
N ALA A 64 -7.32 -5.61 -23.51
CA ALA A 64 -6.72 -4.68 -24.47
C ALA A 64 -5.28 -5.09 -24.88
N GLN A 65 -4.54 -5.81 -24.01
CA GLN A 65 -3.24 -6.37 -24.36
C GLN A 65 -3.32 -7.65 -25.21
N ALA A 66 -4.46 -8.33 -25.24
CA ALA A 66 -4.63 -9.54 -26.04
C ALA A 66 -4.82 -9.27 -27.55
N GLU A 67 -5.22 -8.05 -27.94
CA GLU A 67 -5.36 -7.66 -29.36
C GLU A 67 -4.13 -6.96 -29.96
N GLN A 68 -3.06 -6.74 -29.20
CA GLN A 68 -1.81 -6.14 -29.71
C GLN A 68 -0.58 -7.04 -29.52
N ASN A 69 -0.67 -8.31 -29.94
CA ASN A 69 0.53 -9.11 -30.21
C ASN A 69 1.02 -8.80 -31.63
N GLY A 70 1.77 -7.71 -31.77
CA GLY A 70 2.43 -7.39 -33.04
C GLY A 70 3.12 -6.04 -33.11
N THR A 71 3.98 -5.69 -32.15
CA THR A 71 5.24 -4.90 -32.30
C THR A 71 5.71 -4.31 -30.96
N PRO A 72 7.01 -4.35 -30.60
CA PRO A 72 7.50 -3.80 -29.34
C PRO A 72 8.10 -2.41 -29.57
N ALA A 73 7.38 -1.34 -29.25
CA ALA A 73 7.99 -0.02 -28.99
C ALA A 73 6.96 0.99 -28.47
N THR A 74 6.78 1.05 -27.15
CA THR A 74 6.40 2.29 -26.49
C THR A 74 6.83 2.22 -25.04
N GLY A 75 7.93 2.90 -24.74
CA GLY A 75 8.38 3.11 -23.37
C GLY A 75 7.28 3.81 -22.59
N LEU A 76 6.95 3.28 -21.41
CA LEU A 76 6.11 3.97 -20.44
C LEU A 76 6.86 5.23 -19.99
N SER A 77 6.47 6.39 -20.50
CA SER A 77 6.98 7.68 -20.02
C SER A 77 6.39 7.93 -18.64
N PHE A 78 7.19 7.77 -17.59
CA PHE A 78 6.88 8.34 -16.29
C PHE A 78 7.11 9.84 -16.42
N GLU A 79 6.04 10.65 -16.40
CA GLU A 79 6.22 12.10 -16.31
C GLU A 79 6.98 12.40 -15.02
N LYS A 80 8.22 12.86 -15.23
CA LYS A 80 9.15 13.27 -14.20
C LYS A 80 8.52 14.44 -13.46
N SER A 81 7.95 14.17 -12.28
CA SER A 81 7.56 15.20 -11.32
C SER A 81 8.76 16.14 -11.13
N SER A 82 8.56 17.41 -11.42
CA SER A 82 9.57 18.46 -11.34
C SER A 82 9.88 18.77 -9.88
N TYR A 83 10.67 17.92 -9.23
CA TYR A 83 11.38 18.35 -8.04
C TYR A 83 12.44 19.37 -8.47
N ILE A 84 12.28 20.60 -7.98
CA ILE A 84 13.28 21.65 -8.10
C ILE A 84 14.51 21.15 -7.32
N SER A 85 15.59 20.86 -8.04
CA SER A 85 16.92 20.62 -7.46
C SER A 85 17.38 21.90 -6.76
N GLY A 86 17.10 22.01 -5.47
CA GLY A 86 17.85 22.90 -4.59
C GLY A 86 19.26 22.34 -4.42
N SER A 87 20.25 23.08 -4.90
CA SER A 87 21.66 22.84 -4.59
C SER A 87 21.89 23.04 -3.09
N PHE A 88 21.89 21.96 -2.32
CA PHE A 88 22.39 21.98 -0.95
C PHE A 88 23.81 21.41 -0.98
N GLU A 89 24.81 22.30 -0.91
CA GLU A 89 26.20 21.93 -0.64
C GLU A 89 26.29 21.29 0.73
N GLN A 90 26.37 19.95 0.79
CA GLN A 90 26.82 19.27 1.99
C GLN A 90 28.35 19.28 2.00
N ASN A 91 28.89 20.21 2.79
CA ASN A 91 30.27 20.18 3.23
C ASN A 91 30.63 18.78 3.75
N TYR A 92 31.65 18.18 3.14
CA TYR A 92 32.29 16.97 3.62
C TYR A 92 32.93 17.27 4.98
N SER A 93 32.33 16.78 6.06
CA SER A 93 33.02 16.60 7.33
C SER A 93 33.11 15.10 7.60
N SER A 94 34.31 14.57 7.37
CA SER A 94 34.74 13.24 7.77
C SER A 94 34.80 13.17 9.30
N SER A 95 34.13 12.19 9.90
CA SER A 95 34.59 11.40 11.06
C SER A 95 33.40 10.79 11.82
N THR A 96 33.06 9.55 11.54
CA THR A 96 33.25 8.41 12.46
C THR A 96 32.68 7.15 11.82
N GLN A 97 33.50 6.11 11.82
CA GLN A 97 33.26 4.83 11.17
C GLN A 97 32.29 3.99 12.00
N TYR A 98 30.98 4.09 11.76
CA TYR A 98 30.04 3.00 12.07
C TYR A 98 28.83 3.11 11.15
N SER A 99 28.86 2.38 10.04
CA SER A 99 27.68 1.83 9.36
C SER A 99 28.08 1.26 8.00
N ASN A 100 28.18 -0.06 7.90
CA ASN A 100 28.25 -0.77 6.62
C ASN A 100 26.87 -0.82 5.92
N VAL A 101 26.03 0.22 6.06
CA VAL A 101 24.75 0.27 5.33
C VAL A 101 24.95 1.02 4.02
N THR A 102 24.89 0.25 2.94
CA THR A 102 24.68 0.79 1.60
C THR A 102 23.43 1.66 1.61
N PRO A 103 23.52 2.95 1.23
CA PRO A 103 22.36 3.84 1.11
C PRO A 103 21.32 3.21 0.19
N LEU A 104 20.03 3.25 0.58
CA LEU A 104 18.92 2.62 -0.16
C LEU A 104 18.89 3.06 -1.64
N ASN A 105 19.26 4.32 -1.90
CA ASN A 105 19.38 4.90 -3.25
C ASN A 105 20.39 4.14 -4.14
N LYS A 106 21.46 3.58 -3.58
CA LYS A 106 22.43 2.76 -4.34
C LYS A 106 21.98 1.31 -4.54
N ALA A 107 21.02 0.81 -3.76
CA ALA A 107 20.51 -0.55 -3.88
C ALA A 107 19.45 -0.70 -5.00
N GLU A 108 18.75 0.38 -5.35
CA GLU A 108 17.76 0.38 -6.42
C GLU A 108 18.38 0.25 -7.82
N VAL A 109 19.61 0.74 -8.00
CA VAL A 109 20.30 0.76 -9.30
C VAL A 109 20.76 -0.63 -9.77
N HIS A 110 20.77 -1.64 -8.88
CA HIS A 110 21.30 -2.98 -9.17
C HIS A 110 20.27 -4.11 -9.05
N ARG A 111 18.96 -3.83 -9.12
CA ARG A 111 17.97 -4.91 -9.18
C ARG A 111 18.02 -5.57 -10.55
N LYS A 112 18.53 -6.81 -10.58
CA LYS A 112 18.48 -7.66 -11.78
C LYS A 112 17.01 -7.88 -12.16
N PRO A 113 16.67 -7.93 -13.46
CA PRO A 113 15.33 -8.30 -13.89
C PRO A 113 14.95 -9.67 -13.30
N LEU A 114 13.73 -9.77 -12.78
CA LEU A 114 13.21 -11.03 -12.25
C LEU A 114 13.17 -12.10 -13.36
N PRO A 115 13.41 -13.38 -13.05
CA PRO A 115 13.31 -14.47 -14.01
C PRO A 115 11.92 -14.55 -14.67
N ASN A 116 11.89 -15.02 -15.92
CA ASN A 116 10.64 -15.27 -16.65
C ASN A 116 9.89 -16.52 -16.15
N ASP A 117 10.61 -17.50 -15.58
CA ASP A 117 10.01 -18.70 -14.99
C ASP A 117 9.23 -18.34 -13.71
N PRO A 118 7.95 -18.73 -13.59
CA PRO A 118 7.12 -18.39 -12.44
C PRO A 118 7.60 -19.00 -11.11
N THR A 119 8.25 -20.18 -11.15
CA THR A 119 8.72 -20.86 -9.95
C THR A 119 9.97 -20.19 -9.40
N GLU A 120 10.91 -19.88 -10.28
CA GLU A 120 12.13 -19.14 -9.95
C GLU A 120 11.80 -17.72 -9.49
N ARG A 121 10.89 -17.03 -10.18
CA ARG A 121 10.41 -15.71 -9.76
C ARG A 121 9.79 -15.73 -8.37
N LYS A 122 8.93 -16.72 -8.07
CA LYS A 122 8.32 -16.85 -6.74
C LYS A 122 9.38 -17.08 -5.67
N ARG A 123 10.41 -17.88 -5.97
CA ARG A 123 11.53 -18.12 -5.05
C ARG A 123 12.30 -16.83 -4.77
N GLU A 124 12.66 -16.09 -5.82
CA GLU A 124 13.41 -14.85 -5.68
C GLU A 124 12.63 -13.81 -4.87
N ILE A 125 11.35 -13.61 -5.19
CA ILE A 125 10.46 -12.72 -4.42
C ILE A 125 10.38 -13.13 -2.96
N THR A 126 10.30 -14.44 -2.68
CA THR A 126 10.24 -14.94 -1.31
C THR A 126 11.54 -14.66 -0.55
N PHE A 127 12.67 -14.82 -1.21
CA PHE A 127 13.99 -14.55 -0.63
C PHE A 127 14.19 -13.05 -0.36
N GLU A 128 13.87 -12.19 -1.33
CA GLU A 128 13.93 -10.73 -1.16
C GLU A 128 13.00 -10.26 -0.04
N LEU A 129 11.77 -10.79 0.02
CA LEU A 129 10.81 -10.46 1.08
C LEU A 129 11.32 -10.86 2.46
N GLY A 130 11.95 -12.04 2.57
CA GLY A 130 12.60 -12.48 3.81
C GLY A 130 13.71 -11.52 4.25
N THR A 131 14.56 -11.11 3.31
CA THR A 131 15.66 -10.16 3.55
C THR A 131 15.13 -8.81 4.04
N ILE A 132 14.06 -8.31 3.41
CA ILE A 132 13.43 -7.05 3.81
C ILE A 132 12.85 -7.14 5.22
N LYS A 133 12.18 -8.23 5.58
CA LYS A 133 11.59 -8.42 6.91
C LYS A 133 12.64 -8.48 8.02
N VAL A 134 13.76 -9.15 7.77
CA VAL A 134 14.87 -9.17 8.73
C VAL A 134 15.40 -7.76 8.95
N ARG A 135 15.61 -7.00 7.87
CA ARG A 135 16.08 -5.61 7.96
C ARG A 135 15.09 -4.68 8.66
N GLU A 136 13.79 -4.85 8.42
CA GLU A 136 12.73 -4.10 9.12
C GLU A 136 12.81 -4.35 10.63
N TYR A 137 12.97 -5.61 11.04
CA TYR A 137 13.10 -5.96 12.46
C TYR A 137 14.35 -5.35 13.11
N GLU A 138 15.48 -5.34 12.41
CA GLU A 138 16.71 -4.69 12.88
C GLU A 138 16.53 -3.18 13.08
N LEU A 139 15.91 -2.50 12.11
CA LEU A 139 15.64 -1.06 12.20
C LEU A 139 14.68 -0.71 13.35
N LEU A 140 13.68 -1.55 13.61
CA LEU A 140 12.77 -1.35 14.74
C LEU A 140 13.48 -1.51 16.09
N GLN A 141 14.44 -2.43 16.21
CA GLN A 141 15.27 -2.55 17.41
C GLN A 141 16.16 -1.32 17.60
N GLU A 142 16.78 -0.84 16.53
CA GLU A 142 17.61 0.38 16.56
C GLU A 142 16.78 1.59 17.00
N LEU A 143 15.57 1.76 16.45
CA LEU A 143 14.67 2.84 16.84
C LEU A 143 14.29 2.78 18.32
N ASN A 144 13.94 1.59 18.83
CA ASN A 144 13.60 1.41 20.24
C ASN A 144 14.80 1.74 21.15
N PHE A 145 16.01 1.35 20.74
CA PHE A 145 17.22 1.70 21.48
C PHE A 145 17.46 3.22 21.50
N LEU A 146 17.26 3.91 20.37
CA LEU A 146 17.38 5.36 20.30
C LEU A 146 16.32 6.07 21.16
N GLU A 147 15.06 5.64 21.09
CA GLU A 147 13.97 6.19 21.92
C GLU A 147 14.24 5.98 23.42
N HIS A 148 14.78 4.82 23.80
CA HIS A 148 15.16 4.55 25.18
C HIS A 148 16.29 5.49 25.65
N ASN A 149 17.32 5.68 24.83
CA ASN A 149 18.43 6.58 25.15
C ASN A 149 18.00 8.04 25.24
N GLU A 150 17.12 8.50 24.35
CA GLU A 150 16.54 9.85 24.40
C GLU A 150 15.82 10.09 25.72
N LYS A 151 14.96 9.15 26.15
CA LYS A 151 14.26 9.23 27.45
C LYS A 151 15.22 9.22 28.65
N MET A 152 16.34 8.51 28.58
CA MET A 152 17.35 8.52 29.63
C MET A 152 18.16 9.82 29.64
N ALA A 153 18.36 10.46 28.47
CA ALA A 153 19.06 11.73 28.35
C ALA A 153 18.20 12.93 28.81
N GLU A 154 16.88 12.89 28.64
CA GLU A 154 15.94 13.91 29.14
C GLU A 154 15.70 13.86 30.66
N ALA A 155 16.11 12.76 31.31
CA ALA A 155 15.96 12.57 32.76
C ALA A 155 17.14 13.14 33.59
N HIS A 156 18.13 13.77 32.95
CA HIS A 156 19.31 14.41 33.55
C HIS A 156 19.34 15.91 33.26
#